data_AF-A0A2A2QBF9-F1
#
_entry.id   AF-A0A2A2QBF9-F1
#
_cell.length_a   1.000
_cell.length_b   1.000
_cell.length_c   1.000
_cell.angle_alpha   90.00
_cell.angle_beta   90.00
_cell.angle_gamma   90.00
#
_symmetry.space_group_name_H-M   'P 1'
#
loop_
_entity.id
_entity.type
_entity.pdbx_description
1 polymer ?
#
loop_
_entity_poly.entity_id
_entity_poly.type
_entity_poly.pdbx_seq_one_letter_code
_entity_poly.pdbx_strand_id
1 'polypeptide(L)'
;MTAPMTAPQKRPGASGPSVPQTLDHYLSANHRDDIVGTLEYLERGSALVTPDAIQGLRRLRPALQAKIARIDSSDHLRQRLDLLALYFDEACRDGTTGTPPHCDVTFALLYFLKGFDRIPDSVPEIGLLDDALIVQTVLQRHATTLRAHWLRQRRSWPAEL
;
A
#
# COMPACT_ATOMS: atom_id res chain seq x y z
N MET A 1 29.44 -17.61 -50.39
CA MET A 1 28.08 -18.00 -49.94
C MET A 1 28.19 -18.39 -48.48
N THR A 2 27.83 -17.49 -47.57
CA THR A 2 27.99 -17.69 -46.12
C THR A 2 26.67 -17.29 -45.47
N ALA A 3 26.05 -18.22 -44.73
CA ALA A 3 24.74 -18.08 -44.12
C ALA A 3 24.75 -17.04 -42.96
N PRO A 4 23.63 -16.35 -42.69
CA PRO A 4 23.53 -15.44 -41.55
C PRO A 4 23.30 -16.21 -40.24
N MET A 5 24.08 -15.85 -39.22
CA MET A 5 23.90 -16.28 -37.82
C MET A 5 22.59 -15.73 -37.25
N THR A 6 21.76 -16.64 -36.76
CA THR A 6 20.52 -16.36 -36.03
C THR A 6 20.81 -15.63 -34.72
N ALA A 7 20.19 -14.48 -34.52
CA ALA A 7 20.22 -13.76 -33.25
C ALA A 7 19.45 -14.55 -32.17
N PRO A 8 19.91 -14.59 -30.90
CA PRO A 8 19.16 -15.23 -29.84
C PRO A 8 17.93 -14.38 -29.50
N GLN A 9 16.76 -14.96 -29.79
CA GLN A 9 15.46 -14.43 -29.38
C GLN A 9 15.36 -14.46 -27.86
N LYS A 10 15.49 -13.27 -27.24
CA LYS A 10 15.29 -13.07 -25.81
C LYS A 10 13.82 -13.40 -25.49
N ARG A 11 13.59 -14.54 -24.84
CA ARG A 11 12.27 -14.94 -24.34
C ARG A 11 11.71 -13.82 -23.46
N PRO A 12 10.44 -13.38 -23.63
CA PRO A 12 9.82 -12.51 -22.65
C PRO A 12 9.69 -13.29 -21.34
N GLY A 13 10.51 -12.91 -20.36
CA GLY A 13 10.46 -13.46 -19.02
C GLY A 13 9.12 -13.13 -18.37
N ALA A 14 8.48 -14.18 -17.85
CA ALA A 14 7.25 -14.18 -17.06
C ALA A 14 6.97 -12.90 -16.27
N SER A 15 5.92 -12.18 -16.64
CA SER A 15 5.28 -11.16 -15.80
C SER A 15 4.60 -11.84 -14.62
N GLY A 16 5.32 -11.95 -13.50
CA GLY A 16 4.67 -12.13 -12.19
C GLY A 16 3.83 -10.89 -11.84
N PRO A 17 2.91 -10.99 -10.86
CA PRO A 17 2.12 -9.84 -10.40
C PRO A 17 3.03 -8.84 -9.69
N SER A 18 3.55 -7.86 -10.41
CA SER A 18 4.44 -6.84 -9.84
C SER A 18 3.73 -5.50 -9.75
N VAL A 19 3.85 -4.84 -8.59
CA VAL A 19 3.63 -3.40 -8.45
C VAL A 19 4.46 -2.67 -9.53
N PRO A 20 3.95 -1.59 -10.15
CA PRO A 20 4.73 -0.82 -11.13
C PRO A 20 6.09 -0.42 -10.58
N GLN A 21 7.15 -0.57 -11.40
CA GLN A 21 8.54 -0.39 -10.94
C GLN A 21 8.81 0.99 -10.34
N THR A 22 8.22 2.06 -10.87
CA THR A 22 8.36 3.41 -10.32
C THR A 22 7.79 3.52 -8.91
N LEU A 23 6.60 2.96 -8.70
CA LEU A 23 5.98 2.92 -7.37
C LEU A 23 6.77 2.01 -6.44
N ASP A 24 7.23 0.86 -6.93
CA ASP A 24 8.08 -0.05 -6.18
C ASP A 24 9.37 0.63 -5.69
N HIS A 25 10.05 1.38 -6.58
CA HIS A 25 11.23 2.16 -6.25
C HIS A 25 10.92 3.26 -5.22
N TYR A 26 9.80 3.98 -5.36
CA TYR A 26 9.41 5.02 -4.42
C TYR A 26 9.08 4.48 -3.03
N LEU A 27 8.42 3.31 -2.96
CA LEU A 27 8.20 2.57 -1.71
C LEU A 27 9.53 2.10 -1.09
N SER A 28 10.56 1.87 -1.91
CA SER A 28 11.93 1.49 -1.50
C SER A 28 12.85 2.65 -1.14
N ALA A 29 12.51 3.90 -1.49
CA ALA A 29 13.23 5.08 -1.02
C ALA A 29 12.98 5.30 0.48
N ASN A 30 14.03 5.62 1.25
CA ASN A 30 13.91 5.90 2.68
C ASN A 30 13.19 7.24 2.89
N HIS A 31 12.10 7.21 3.66
CA HIS A 31 11.51 8.44 4.26
C HIS A 31 12.47 9.09 5.28
N ARG A 32 13.53 8.39 5.69
CA ARG A 32 14.48 8.84 6.71
C ARG A 32 15.64 9.69 6.19
N ASP A 33 15.96 9.61 4.90
CA ASP A 33 17.12 10.31 4.34
C ASP A 33 16.81 11.72 3.81
N ASP A 34 15.52 12.07 3.68
CA ASP A 34 15.07 13.40 3.24
C ASP A 34 14.18 14.06 4.29
N ILE A 35 14.36 15.38 4.50
CA ILE A 35 13.50 16.24 5.33
C ILE A 35 12.16 16.50 4.58
N VAL A 36 11.52 15.45 4.09
CA VAL A 36 10.21 15.53 3.45
C VAL A 36 9.18 15.15 4.51
N GLY A 37 8.12 15.95 4.66
CA GLY A 37 7.06 15.63 5.63
C GLY A 37 6.31 14.36 5.24
N THR A 38 5.82 13.58 6.21
CA THR A 38 5.02 12.35 5.96
C THR A 38 3.86 12.58 4.98
N LEU A 39 3.22 13.75 5.06
CA LEU A 39 2.15 14.14 4.14
C LEU A 39 2.64 14.31 2.70
N GLU A 40 3.76 14.97 2.49
CA GLU A 40 4.32 15.20 1.16
C GLU A 40 4.83 13.90 0.54
N TYR A 41 5.43 13.01 1.35
CA TYR A 41 5.80 11.67 0.93
C TYR A 41 4.57 10.85 0.49
N LEU A 42 3.48 10.90 1.29
CA LEU A 42 2.22 10.26 0.94
C LEU A 42 1.64 10.80 -0.37
N GLU A 43 1.59 12.13 -0.54
CA GLU A 43 1.02 12.75 -1.74
C GLU A 43 1.80 12.39 -3.01
N ARG A 44 3.14 12.43 -2.95
CA ARG A 44 4.00 12.04 -4.06
C ARG A 44 3.86 10.55 -4.36
N GLY A 45 3.80 9.71 -3.32
CA GLY A 45 3.65 8.27 -3.46
C GLY A 45 2.29 7.86 -4.02
N SER A 46 1.21 8.48 -3.57
CA SER A 46 -0.14 8.17 -4.02
C SER A 46 -0.41 8.63 -5.45
N ALA A 47 0.27 9.70 -5.91
CA ALA A 47 0.25 10.11 -7.31
C ALA A 47 0.85 9.05 -8.26
N LEU A 48 1.68 8.13 -7.75
CA LEU A 48 2.26 7.02 -8.52
C LEU A 48 1.38 5.76 -8.52
N VAL A 49 0.24 5.77 -7.82
CA VAL A 49 -0.68 4.64 -7.79
C VAL A 49 -1.44 4.54 -9.11
N THR A 50 -1.13 3.50 -9.88
CA THR A 50 -1.80 3.18 -11.15
C THR A 50 -2.88 2.11 -10.98
N PRO A 51 -3.75 1.90 -11.98
CA PRO A 51 -4.67 0.76 -11.99
C PRO A 51 -3.96 -0.59 -11.80
N ASP A 52 -2.75 -0.75 -12.36
CA ASP A 52 -1.95 -1.96 -12.18
C ASP A 52 -1.45 -2.12 -10.73
N ALA A 53 -1.09 -1.03 -10.06
CA ALA A 53 -0.76 -1.06 -8.63
C ALA A 53 -1.95 -1.51 -7.78
N ILE A 54 -3.16 -1.01 -8.11
CA ILE A 54 -4.40 -1.40 -7.44
C ILE A 54 -4.69 -2.89 -7.67
N GLN A 55 -4.56 -3.39 -8.90
CA GLN A 55 -4.70 -4.83 -9.18
C GLN A 55 -3.62 -5.66 -8.49
N GLY A 56 -2.39 -5.14 -8.40
CA GLY A 56 -1.30 -5.75 -7.65
C GLY A 56 -1.67 -5.90 -6.18
N LEU A 57 -2.12 -4.84 -5.52
CA LEU A 57 -2.56 -4.89 -4.13
C LEU A 57 -3.74 -5.85 -3.93
N ARG A 58 -4.71 -5.90 -4.86
CA ARG A 58 -5.82 -6.88 -4.82
C ARG A 58 -5.31 -8.32 -4.78
N ARG A 59 -4.29 -8.64 -5.57
CA ARG A 59 -3.66 -9.99 -5.58
C ARG A 59 -2.86 -10.24 -4.31
N LEU A 60 -2.26 -9.21 -3.72
CA LEU A 60 -1.46 -9.28 -2.50
C LEU A 60 -2.31 -9.22 -1.21
N ARG A 61 -3.65 -9.11 -1.30
CA ARG A 61 -4.53 -9.06 -0.12
C ARG A 61 -4.30 -10.18 0.89
N PRO A 62 -4.13 -11.46 0.52
CA PRO A 62 -3.86 -12.51 1.49
C PRO A 62 -2.56 -12.29 2.27
N ALA A 63 -1.50 -11.86 1.59
CA ALA A 63 -0.21 -11.57 2.23
C ALA A 63 -0.30 -10.35 3.17
N LEU A 64 -1.03 -9.30 2.75
CA LEU A 64 -1.31 -8.14 3.57
C LEU A 64 -2.07 -8.50 4.85
N GLN A 65 -3.14 -9.31 4.74
CA GLN A 65 -3.92 -9.75 5.90
C GLN A 65 -3.10 -10.63 6.85
N ALA A 66 -2.29 -11.54 6.32
CA ALA A 66 -1.35 -12.33 7.13
C ALA A 66 -0.33 -11.44 7.85
N LYS A 67 0.13 -10.35 7.22
CA LYS A 67 1.05 -9.39 7.83
C LYS A 67 0.37 -8.58 8.94
N ILE A 68 -0.84 -8.07 8.71
CA ILE A 68 -1.63 -7.34 9.71
C ILE A 68 -1.88 -8.22 10.95
N ALA A 69 -2.23 -9.50 10.74
CA ALA A 69 -2.49 -10.44 11.82
C ALA A 69 -1.26 -10.76 12.69
N ARG A 70 -0.04 -10.51 12.19
CA ARG A 70 1.22 -10.69 12.93
C ARG A 70 1.62 -9.46 13.76
N ILE A 71 0.85 -8.37 13.69
CA ILE A 71 1.08 -7.20 14.55
C ILE A 71 0.56 -7.53 15.94
N ASP A 72 1.47 -7.86 16.85
CA ASP A 72 1.17 -8.14 18.26
C ASP A 72 1.41 -6.93 19.17
N SER A 73 2.21 -5.96 18.71
CA SER A 73 2.65 -4.81 19.53
C SER A 73 1.70 -3.61 19.52
N SER A 74 0.70 -3.57 18.61
CA SER A 74 -0.22 -2.43 18.51
C SER A 74 -1.58 -2.82 17.95
N ASP A 75 -2.57 -2.92 18.84
CA ASP A 75 -3.97 -3.15 18.48
C ASP A 75 -4.54 -2.01 17.63
N HIS A 76 -4.18 -0.76 17.91
CA HIS A 76 -4.62 0.40 17.15
C HIS A 76 -4.12 0.37 15.70
N LEU A 77 -2.82 0.11 15.48
CA LEU A 77 -2.29 0.03 14.12
C LEU A 77 -2.96 -1.09 13.32
N ARG A 78 -3.15 -2.26 13.95
CA ARG A 78 -3.85 -3.39 13.35
C ARG A 78 -5.26 -3.00 12.92
N GLN A 79 -6.05 -2.41 13.81
CA GLN A 79 -7.42 -1.95 13.52
C GLN A 79 -7.47 -0.91 12.40
N ARG A 80 -6.55 0.06 12.40
CA ARG A 80 -6.46 1.08 11.34
C ARG A 80 -6.14 0.46 9.98
N LEU A 81 -5.20 -0.47 9.93
CA LEU A 81 -4.85 -1.18 8.69
C LEU A 81 -6.02 -2.03 8.18
N ASP A 82 -6.74 -2.72 9.07
CA ASP A 82 -7.95 -3.47 8.70
C ASP A 82 -9.06 -2.55 8.17
N LEU A 83 -9.22 -1.36 8.76
CA LEU A 83 -10.14 -0.34 8.26
C LEU A 83 -9.76 0.07 6.83
N LEU A 84 -8.50 0.45 6.60
CA LEU A 84 -8.03 0.86 5.27
C LEU A 84 -8.16 -0.28 4.24
N ALA A 85 -7.83 -1.50 4.65
CA ALA A 85 -7.98 -2.71 3.85
C ALA A 85 -9.43 -2.99 3.45
N LEU A 86 -10.38 -2.82 4.38
CA LEU A 86 -11.80 -2.97 4.10
C LEU A 86 -12.29 -1.90 3.12
N TYR A 87 -11.92 -0.64 3.35
CA TYR A 87 -12.26 0.46 2.43
C TYR A 87 -11.76 0.20 1.01
N PHE A 88 -10.52 -0.27 0.88
CA PHE A 88 -9.92 -0.64 -0.40
C PHE A 88 -10.74 -1.73 -1.12
N ASP A 89 -11.09 -2.81 -0.41
CA ASP A 89 -11.85 -3.91 -0.98
C ASP A 89 -13.23 -3.46 -1.46
N GLU A 90 -13.88 -2.57 -0.70
CA GLU A 90 -15.21 -2.05 -1.03
C GLU A 90 -15.17 -1.07 -2.21
N ALA A 91 -14.20 -0.16 -2.25
CA ALA A 91 -14.01 0.71 -3.39
C ALA A 91 -13.73 -0.08 -4.68
N CYS A 92 -12.99 -1.20 -4.58
CA CYS A 92 -12.79 -2.12 -5.70
C CYS A 92 -14.08 -2.81 -6.15
N ARG A 93 -14.99 -3.17 -5.24
CA ARG A 93 -16.30 -3.77 -5.56
C ARG A 93 -17.25 -2.77 -6.19
N ASP A 94 -17.27 -1.54 -5.66
CA ASP A 94 -18.18 -0.47 -6.06
C ASP A 94 -17.70 0.27 -7.34
N GLY A 95 -16.50 -0.04 -7.83
CA GLY A 95 -15.91 0.60 -9.01
C GLY A 95 -15.41 2.03 -8.76
N THR A 96 -15.23 2.43 -7.50
CA THR A 96 -14.79 3.79 -7.10
C THR A 96 -13.26 3.90 -6.92
N THR A 97 -12.52 3.03 -7.60
CA THR A 97 -11.05 2.97 -7.58
C THR A 97 -10.43 4.20 -8.25
N GLY A 98 -9.22 4.57 -7.84
CA GLY A 98 -8.46 5.67 -8.45
C GLY A 98 -8.86 7.07 -7.97
N THR A 99 -9.85 7.17 -7.06
CA THR A 99 -10.12 8.42 -6.34
C THR A 99 -8.96 8.78 -5.41
N PRO A 100 -8.77 10.06 -5.05
CA PRO A 100 -7.67 10.44 -4.16
C PRO A 100 -7.61 9.65 -2.83
N PRO A 101 -8.73 9.43 -2.10
CA PRO A 101 -8.71 8.59 -0.90
C PRO A 101 -8.31 7.14 -1.21
N HIS A 102 -8.77 6.59 -2.33
CA HIS A 102 -8.42 5.23 -2.73
C HIS A 102 -6.93 5.09 -3.07
N CYS A 103 -6.34 6.08 -3.75
CA CYS A 103 -4.92 6.08 -4.07
C CYS A 103 -4.06 6.18 -2.80
N ASP A 104 -4.38 7.10 -1.89
CA ASP A 104 -3.67 7.26 -0.61
C ASP A 104 -3.75 5.99 0.24
N VAL A 105 -4.93 5.34 0.30
CA VAL A 105 -5.11 4.05 0.97
C VAL A 105 -4.29 2.94 0.30
N THR A 106 -4.33 2.85 -1.03
CA THR A 106 -3.58 1.86 -1.79
C THR A 106 -2.07 2.01 -1.51
N PHE A 107 -1.57 3.25 -1.52
CA PHE A 107 -0.18 3.54 -1.22
C PHE A 107 0.20 3.11 0.19
N ALA A 108 -0.57 3.51 1.21
CA ALA A 108 -0.28 3.15 2.60
C ALA A 108 -0.24 1.63 2.85
N LEU A 109 -1.17 0.89 2.25
CA LEU A 109 -1.20 -0.57 2.36
C LEU A 109 -0.02 -1.25 1.65
N LEU A 110 0.41 -0.72 0.50
CA LEU A 110 1.60 -1.19 -0.21
C LEU A 110 2.89 -0.85 0.55
N TYR A 111 2.98 0.34 1.15
CA TYR A 111 4.09 0.77 2.01
C TYR A 111 4.22 -0.17 3.21
N PHE A 112 3.10 -0.39 3.92
CA PHE A 112 3.06 -1.33 5.02
C PHE A 112 3.51 -2.72 4.56
N LEU A 113 3.01 -3.24 3.43
CA LEU A 113 3.41 -4.57 2.95
C LEU A 113 4.94 -4.64 2.69
N LYS A 114 5.50 -3.63 2.01
CA LYS A 114 6.92 -3.54 1.64
C LYS A 114 7.88 -3.49 2.83
N GLY A 115 7.47 -2.92 3.97
CA GLY A 115 8.32 -2.86 5.16
C GLY A 115 8.84 -4.22 5.67
N PHE A 116 8.28 -5.34 5.18
CA PHE A 116 8.73 -6.70 5.51
C PHE A 116 10.15 -7.02 4.98
N ASP A 117 10.56 -6.43 3.86
CA ASP A 117 11.89 -6.69 3.27
C ASP A 117 13.00 -5.78 3.82
N ARG A 118 12.66 -4.79 4.66
CA ARG A 118 13.61 -3.76 5.11
C ARG A 118 14.24 -4.03 6.48
N ILE A 119 13.66 -4.91 7.29
CA ILE A 119 14.13 -5.18 8.65
C ILE A 119 14.51 -6.67 8.74
N PRO A 120 15.81 -7.02 8.85
CA PRO A 120 16.21 -8.38 9.22
C PRO A 120 15.62 -8.72 10.61
N ASP A 121 15.27 -9.98 10.85
CA ASP A 121 14.51 -10.54 12.00
C ASP A 121 14.98 -10.14 13.44
N SER A 122 15.98 -9.28 13.57
CA SER A 122 16.66 -8.96 14.83
C SER A 122 16.10 -7.77 15.61
N VAL A 123 15.23 -6.90 15.04
CA VAL A 123 14.63 -5.75 15.79
C VAL A 123 13.21 -5.39 15.29
N PRO A 124 12.14 -5.99 15.84
CA PRO A 124 10.76 -5.83 15.34
C PRO A 124 10.08 -4.47 15.62
N GLU A 125 10.47 -3.75 16.68
CA GLU A 125 9.66 -2.64 17.21
C GLU A 125 9.85 -1.28 16.51
N ILE A 126 10.99 -1.06 15.82
CA ILE A 126 11.29 0.25 15.20
C ILE A 126 10.64 0.41 13.81
N GLY A 127 10.19 -0.67 13.16
CA GLY A 127 9.60 -0.62 11.82
C GLY A 127 8.16 -0.11 11.75
N LEU A 128 7.38 -0.27 12.84
CA LEU A 128 5.94 0.00 12.82
C LEU A 128 5.55 1.46 13.10
N LEU A 129 6.47 2.27 13.64
CA LEU A 129 6.20 3.69 13.90
C LEU A 129 5.95 4.44 12.60
N ASP A 130 6.79 4.22 11.59
CA ASP A 130 6.66 4.85 10.27
C ASP A 130 5.35 4.40 9.58
N ASP A 131 5.02 3.11 9.68
CA ASP A 131 3.74 2.57 9.21
C ASP A 131 2.54 3.25 9.91
N ALA A 132 2.60 3.40 11.23
CA ALA A 132 1.56 4.05 12.00
C ALA A 132 1.38 5.52 11.63
N LEU A 133 2.48 6.24 11.37
CA LEU A 133 2.43 7.64 10.93
C LEU A 133 1.79 7.78 9.54
N ILE A 134 2.16 6.92 8.58
CA ILE A 134 1.56 6.91 7.23
C ILE A 134 0.07 6.61 7.30
N VAL A 135 -0.31 5.54 8.02
CA VAL A 135 -1.71 5.14 8.19
C VAL A 135 -2.52 6.25 8.90
N GLN A 136 -1.97 6.85 9.95
CA GLN A 136 -2.61 7.97 10.65
C GLN A 136 -2.80 9.17 9.73
N THR A 137 -1.81 9.50 8.90
CA THR A 137 -1.89 10.62 7.96
C THR A 137 -3.00 10.40 6.94
N VAL A 138 -3.15 9.18 6.39
CA VAL A 138 -4.25 8.83 5.48
C VAL A 138 -5.61 8.98 6.17
N LEU A 139 -5.75 8.45 7.39
CA LEU A 139 -6.99 8.54 8.16
C LEU A 139 -7.39 9.99 8.45
N GLN A 140 -6.44 10.84 8.82
CA GLN A 140 -6.70 12.25 9.10
C GLN A 140 -7.07 13.02 7.83
N ARG A 141 -6.31 12.83 6.75
CA ARG A 141 -6.52 13.52 5.47
C ARG A 141 -7.89 13.19 4.87
N HIS A 142 -8.34 11.94 5.00
CA HIS A 142 -9.59 11.46 4.39
C HIS A 142 -10.71 11.15 5.39
N ALA A 143 -10.61 11.65 6.63
CA ALA A 143 -11.54 11.32 7.72
C ALA A 143 -13.01 11.48 7.32
N THR A 144 -13.35 12.61 6.69
CA THR A 144 -14.73 12.90 6.25
C THR A 144 -15.21 11.89 5.21
N THR A 145 -14.39 11.57 4.21
CA THR A 145 -14.76 10.65 3.12
C THR A 145 -14.88 9.21 3.61
N LEU A 146 -13.93 8.78 4.46
CA LEU A 146 -13.95 7.44 5.07
C LEU A 146 -15.16 7.30 5.99
N ARG A 147 -15.44 8.28 6.86
CA ARG A 147 -16.66 8.28 7.70
C ARG A 147 -17.93 8.21 6.88
N ALA A 148 -18.02 9.02 5.82
CA ALA A 148 -19.17 8.99 4.92
C ALA A 148 -19.31 7.61 4.23
N HIS A 149 -18.20 6.97 3.85
CA HIS A 149 -18.23 5.61 3.31
C HIS A 149 -18.82 4.61 4.32
N TRP A 150 -18.36 4.63 5.57
CA TRP A 150 -18.86 3.74 6.64
C TRP A 150 -20.37 3.91 6.86
N LEU A 151 -20.84 5.15 6.92
CA LEU A 151 -22.26 5.44 7.10
C LEU A 151 -23.10 4.92 5.92
N ARG A 152 -22.63 5.06 4.68
CA ARG A 152 -23.31 4.50 3.50
C ARG A 152 -23.40 2.97 3.55
N GLN A 153 -22.36 2.32 4.07
CA GLN A 153 -22.35 0.87 4.30
C GLN A 153 -23.12 0.44 5.56
N ARG A 154 -23.86 1.37 6.21
CA ARG A 154 -24.62 1.15 7.45
C ARG A 154 -23.77 0.63 8.62
N ARG A 155 -22.51 1.08 8.70
CA ARG A 155 -21.59 0.77 9.80
C ARG A 155 -21.34 2.00 10.67
N SER A 156 -21.13 1.77 11.96
CA SER A 156 -20.63 2.80 12.85
C SER A 156 -19.15 3.05 12.61
N TRP A 157 -18.74 4.32 12.61
CA TRP A 157 -17.32 4.67 12.59
C TRP A 157 -16.66 4.24 13.91
N PRO A 158 -15.48 3.59 13.89
CA PRO A 158 -14.81 3.20 15.13
C PRO A 158 -14.42 4.44 15.95
N ALA A 159 -14.74 4.44 17.24
CA ALA A 159 -14.48 5.58 18.13
C ALA A 159 -12.98 5.73 18.46
N GLU A 160 -12.25 4.62 18.48
CA GLU A 160 -10.83 4.56 18.82
C GLU A 160 -10.03 4.13 17.58
N LEU A 161 -9.69 5.11 16.73
CA LEU A 161 -8.69 4.94 15.70
C LEU A 161 -7.38 5.51 16.16
#